data_AF-A0A1E1K2W9-F1
#
_entry.id   AF-A0A1E1K2W9-F1
#
_cell.length_a   1.000
_cell.length_b   1.000
_cell.length_c   1.000
_cell.angle_alpha   90.00
_cell.angle_beta   90.00
_cell.angle_gamma   90.00
#
_symmetry.space_group_name_H-M   'P 1'
#
loop_
_entity.id
_entity.type
_entity.pdbx_description
1 polymer ?
#
loop_
_entity_poly.entity_id
_entity_poly.type
_entity_poly.pdbx_seq_one_letter_code
_entity_poly.pdbx_strand_id
1 'polypeptide(L)'
;MGYFRFWLFSAWPRRRESKAMCCFNQSPEFRGEAYTAPGRTRFSPGGDDDPRMGFGGVRSGLLGQVDVLGPGEDTKGTPKKKSGKGKDSKEPEVVDPSRSTKKSAEACTIILSTCSQQVLILLAELPTAKGQWEALRQIYASVSAMNLASTLRELSSYKTTLGSDSNVISIASKLTSLQREIGEISIREMPSDMLKTTILFKALRVYNSEFHGPLVSLELGGNMTGEAVVGRCTEIERSLPKSIIEKTKERAMEATEAKAKIKCYNCGKMGHYLGEYFMYRVFLET
;
A
#
# COMPACT_ATOMS: atom_id res chain seq x y z
N MET A 1 37.64 3.14 50.01
CA MET A 1 38.17 4.31 49.28
C MET A 1 39.16 3.80 48.24
N GLY A 2 38.74 3.74 46.98
CA GLY A 2 39.54 3.22 45.87
C GLY A 2 39.30 4.06 44.63
N TYR A 3 40.38 4.61 44.09
CA TYR A 3 40.43 5.54 42.98
C TYR A 3 39.86 4.94 41.69
N PHE A 4 38.95 5.65 41.02
CA PHE A 4 38.62 5.42 39.61
C PHE A 4 39.05 6.64 38.78
N ARG A 5 39.99 6.36 37.86
CA ARG A 5 40.63 7.32 36.97
C ARG A 5 39.72 7.65 35.78
N PHE A 6 39.74 8.94 35.46
CA PHE A 6 39.41 9.60 34.20
C PHE A 6 39.60 8.74 32.93
N TRP A 7 38.60 8.78 32.06
CA TRP A 7 38.79 8.64 30.61
C TRP A 7 38.35 9.94 29.93
N LEU A 8 39.31 10.56 29.24
CA LEU A 8 39.13 11.71 28.36
C LEU A 8 38.27 11.30 27.15
N PHE A 9 37.23 12.07 26.86
CA PHE A 9 36.58 12.08 25.56
C PHE A 9 37.39 12.94 24.58
N SER A 10 37.98 12.29 23.59
CA SER A 10 38.66 12.93 22.47
C SER A 10 37.67 13.46 21.44
N ALA A 11 37.78 14.76 21.19
CA ALA A 11 37.63 15.46 19.90
C ALA A 11 36.57 14.95 18.89
N TRP A 12 35.48 15.72 18.79
CA TRP A 12 34.56 15.69 17.66
C TRP A 12 34.86 16.87 16.72
N PRO A 13 35.00 16.67 15.39
CA PRO A 13 35.38 17.74 14.48
C PRO A 13 34.19 18.65 14.13
N ARG A 14 34.45 19.97 14.18
CA ARG A 14 33.58 21.06 13.70
C ARG A 14 33.07 20.78 12.28
N ARG A 15 31.75 20.69 12.13
CA ARG A 15 31.06 20.67 10.84
C ARG A 15 30.88 22.10 10.34
N ARG A 16 31.34 22.37 9.11
CA ARG A 16 31.18 23.65 8.41
C ARG A 16 29.71 23.89 8.09
N GLU A 17 29.21 25.05 8.51
CA GLU A 17 27.97 25.64 8.03
C GLU A 17 28.04 25.82 6.51
N SER A 18 27.20 25.11 5.77
CA SER A 18 26.95 25.38 4.36
C SER A 18 25.64 26.14 4.29
N LYS A 19 25.73 27.45 4.02
CA LYS A 19 24.60 28.32 3.68
C LYS A 19 23.90 27.75 2.44
N ALA A 20 22.74 27.12 2.62
CA ALA A 20 21.82 26.80 1.53
C ALA A 20 21.10 28.10 1.14
N MET A 21 21.58 28.73 0.07
CA MET A 21 20.95 29.84 -0.61
C MET A 21 19.71 29.29 -1.32
N CYS A 22 18.52 29.78 -0.95
CA CYS A 22 17.27 29.47 -1.64
C CYS A 22 17.31 30.10 -3.03
N CYS A 23 17.55 29.30 -4.08
CA CYS A 23 17.31 29.72 -5.45
C CYS A 23 15.82 29.54 -5.78
N PHE A 24 15.15 30.68 -5.87
CA PHE A 24 13.80 30.88 -6.40
C PHE A 24 13.78 30.43 -7.87
N ASN A 25 13.01 29.38 -8.17
CA ASN A 25 12.93 28.81 -9.52
C ASN A 25 11.99 29.68 -10.38
N GLN A 26 12.56 30.48 -11.28
CA GLN A 26 11.84 31.03 -12.42
C GLN A 26 11.70 29.95 -13.48
N SER A 27 10.45 29.61 -13.77
CA SER A 27 10.06 28.70 -14.85
C SER A 27 10.46 29.30 -16.20
N PRO A 28 11.11 28.55 -17.11
CA PRO A 28 11.35 29.05 -18.47
C PRO A 28 10.03 29.06 -19.25
N GLU A 29 9.71 30.23 -19.80
CA GLU A 29 8.64 30.47 -20.75
C GLU A 29 8.81 29.54 -21.97
N PHE A 30 7.92 28.58 -22.12
CA PHE A 30 7.76 27.82 -23.35
C PHE A 30 7.10 28.75 -24.40
N ARG A 31 7.90 29.28 -25.33
CA ARG A 31 7.39 29.87 -26.57
C ARG A 31 6.77 28.75 -27.41
N GLY A 32 5.45 28.71 -27.45
CA GLY A 32 4.70 27.86 -28.37
C GLY A 32 4.79 28.42 -29.79
N GLU A 33 5.49 27.71 -30.66
CA GLU A 33 5.35 27.87 -32.11
C GLU A 33 3.98 27.32 -32.54
N ALA A 34 3.17 28.19 -33.15
CA ALA A 34 1.87 27.85 -33.67
C ALA A 34 2.04 27.00 -34.94
N TYR A 35 1.67 25.73 -34.88
CA TYR A 35 1.50 24.90 -36.08
C TYR A 35 0.12 25.15 -36.69
N THR A 36 0.16 25.63 -37.93
CA THR A 36 -0.95 25.86 -38.85
C THR A 36 -1.65 24.54 -39.17
N ALA A 37 -2.96 24.45 -38.91
CA ALA A 37 -3.79 23.31 -39.28
C ALA A 37 -4.12 23.33 -40.79
N PRO A 38 -3.93 22.23 -41.55
CA PRO A 38 -4.44 22.14 -42.91
C PRO A 38 -5.83 21.47 -42.95
N GLY A 39 -6.78 22.16 -43.60
CA GLY A 39 -7.76 21.52 -44.47
C GLY A 39 -8.96 20.82 -43.84
N ARG A 40 -10.05 21.58 -43.61
CA ARG A 40 -11.41 21.02 -43.57
C ARG A 40 -11.84 20.64 -44.99
N THR A 41 -11.94 19.34 -45.28
CA THR A 41 -12.74 18.84 -46.41
C THR A 41 -14.22 18.85 -46.02
N ARG A 42 -15.02 19.47 -46.89
CA ARG A 42 -16.49 19.51 -46.82
C ARG A 42 -17.04 18.13 -47.17
N PHE A 43 -17.91 17.58 -46.34
CA PHE A 43 -18.88 16.57 -46.74
C PHE A 43 -20.26 17.22 -46.80
N SER A 44 -20.91 17.05 -47.95
CA SER A 44 -22.28 17.50 -48.22
C SER A 44 -23.32 16.58 -47.54
N PRO A 45 -24.53 17.08 -47.29
CA PRO A 45 -25.64 16.32 -46.72
C PRO A 45 -26.51 15.67 -47.80
N GLY A 46 -27.08 14.51 -47.49
CA GLY A 46 -28.08 13.81 -48.30
C GLY A 46 -28.01 12.31 -47.97
N GLY A 47 -29.08 11.63 -47.59
CA GLY A 47 -30.47 12.03 -47.46
C GLY A 47 -31.20 11.05 -46.54
N ASP A 48 -32.48 11.36 -46.40
CA ASP A 48 -33.52 10.66 -45.65
C ASP A 48 -33.53 9.14 -45.85
N ASP A 49 -33.75 8.41 -44.74
CA ASP A 49 -34.78 7.37 -44.64
C ASP A 49 -34.86 6.89 -43.18
N ASP A 50 -35.82 7.46 -42.45
CA ASP A 50 -36.46 6.87 -41.26
C ASP A 50 -37.60 5.95 -41.78
N PRO A 51 -37.80 4.72 -41.26
CA PRO A 51 -38.71 4.63 -40.14
C PRO A 51 -38.36 3.54 -39.10
N ARG A 52 -38.40 3.95 -37.83
CA ARG A 52 -39.35 3.38 -36.85
C ARG A 52 -39.15 1.89 -36.45
N MET A 53 -38.28 1.68 -35.46
CA MET A 53 -38.42 0.65 -34.41
C MET A 53 -38.18 1.38 -33.08
N GLY A 54 -39.13 1.56 -32.17
CA GLY A 54 -40.01 0.53 -31.64
C GLY A 54 -39.58 0.22 -30.19
N PHE A 55 -40.00 1.07 -29.25
CA PHE A 55 -40.20 0.85 -27.82
C PHE A 55 -39.28 -0.13 -27.05
N GLY A 56 -38.51 0.45 -26.12
CA GLY A 56 -37.86 -0.28 -25.05
C GLY A 56 -37.44 0.65 -23.90
N GLY A 57 -38.36 1.50 -23.44
CA GLY A 57 -38.16 2.33 -22.26
C GLY A 57 -37.95 1.47 -21.02
N VAL A 58 -36.69 1.22 -20.66
CA VAL A 58 -36.34 0.72 -19.33
C VAL A 58 -36.05 1.93 -18.46
N ARG A 59 -37.02 2.16 -17.59
CA ARG A 59 -37.09 3.15 -16.53
C ARG A 59 -35.72 3.50 -15.92
N SER A 60 -35.42 4.79 -15.92
CA SER A 60 -34.64 5.44 -14.86
C SER A 60 -35.29 5.12 -13.51
N GLY A 61 -34.84 4.02 -12.91
CA GLY A 61 -35.13 3.67 -11.53
C GLY A 61 -34.23 4.49 -10.63
N LEU A 62 -34.84 5.48 -10.00
CA LEU A 62 -34.53 6.06 -8.71
C LEU A 62 -33.09 5.86 -8.19
N LEU A 63 -32.41 6.99 -8.03
CA LEU A 63 -31.55 7.30 -6.90
C LEU A 63 -32.18 6.76 -5.60
N GLY A 64 -31.84 5.53 -5.25
CA GLY A 64 -31.93 5.05 -3.88
C GLY A 64 -30.89 5.80 -3.08
N GLN A 65 -31.35 6.80 -2.34
CA GLN A 65 -30.68 7.28 -1.13
C GLN A 65 -30.20 6.05 -0.36
N VAL A 66 -28.90 5.82 -0.33
CA VAL A 66 -28.34 4.93 0.68
C VAL A 66 -28.22 5.82 1.90
N ASP A 67 -29.14 5.55 2.83
CA ASP A 67 -29.20 6.18 4.13
C ASP A 67 -27.83 6.25 4.77
N VAL A 68 -27.56 7.46 5.24
CA VAL A 68 -26.60 7.79 6.29
C VAL A 68 -26.69 6.72 7.37
N LEU A 69 -25.64 5.90 7.50
CA LEU A 69 -25.43 5.08 8.70
C LEU A 69 -25.18 6.04 9.87
N GLY A 70 -26.28 6.48 10.48
CA GLY A 70 -26.29 6.99 11.82
C GLY A 70 -25.80 5.94 12.82
N PRO A 71 -25.29 6.37 13.98
CA PRO A 71 -24.80 5.48 15.02
C PRO A 71 -25.97 4.66 15.58
N GLY A 72 -25.96 3.36 15.30
CA GLY A 72 -26.96 2.42 15.80
C GLY A 72 -26.94 2.35 17.32
N GLU A 73 -28.09 2.68 17.87
CA GLU A 73 -28.44 2.75 19.28
C GLU A 73 -28.26 1.40 19.99
N ASP A 74 -27.61 1.49 21.15
CA ASP A 74 -27.90 0.79 22.39
C ASP A 74 -29.07 -0.20 22.35
N THR A 75 -28.77 -1.45 21.96
CA THR A 75 -29.67 -2.57 22.25
C THR A 75 -29.57 -2.86 23.74
N LYS A 76 -30.46 -2.19 24.49
CA LYS A 76 -30.80 -2.39 25.90
C LYS A 76 -31.45 -3.76 26.09
N GLY A 77 -30.69 -4.83 25.85
CA GLY A 77 -31.05 -6.19 26.20
C GLY A 77 -30.97 -6.35 27.71
N THR A 78 -32.14 -6.25 28.35
CA THR A 78 -32.32 -6.40 29.80
C THR A 78 -32.18 -7.88 30.16
N PRO A 79 -31.15 -8.36 30.90
CA PRO A 79 -31.17 -9.69 31.46
C PRO A 79 -32.06 -9.64 32.70
N LYS A 80 -33.16 -10.41 32.65
CA LYS A 80 -33.98 -10.78 33.81
C LYS A 80 -33.07 -11.06 35.02
N LYS A 81 -33.12 -10.17 36.02
CA LYS A 81 -32.65 -10.43 37.39
C LYS A 81 -33.35 -11.68 37.90
N LYS A 82 -32.72 -12.84 37.78
CA LYS A 82 -32.99 -13.96 38.68
C LYS A 82 -32.20 -13.70 39.95
N SER A 83 -32.93 -13.18 40.93
CA SER A 83 -32.55 -13.08 42.33
C SER A 83 -32.25 -14.49 42.89
N GLY A 84 -31.01 -14.94 42.69
CA GLY A 84 -30.42 -16.08 43.37
C GLY A 84 -29.66 -15.58 44.60
N LYS A 85 -30.37 -15.52 45.72
CA LYS A 85 -29.83 -15.21 47.05
C LYS A 85 -29.06 -16.43 47.57
N GLY A 86 -27.81 -16.59 47.13
CA GLY A 86 -26.84 -17.54 47.68
C GLY A 86 -25.66 -16.76 48.23
N LYS A 87 -25.67 -16.53 49.55
CA LYS A 87 -24.51 -16.03 50.30
C LYS A 87 -23.52 -17.18 50.48
N ASP A 88 -22.65 -17.38 49.50
CA ASP A 88 -21.38 -18.04 49.75
C ASP A 88 -20.33 -16.94 49.76
N SER A 89 -20.10 -16.42 50.97
CA SER A 89 -18.93 -15.61 51.28
C SER A 89 -17.70 -16.44 50.99
N LYS A 90 -17.23 -16.40 49.75
CA LYS A 90 -15.94 -16.96 49.37
C LYS A 90 -14.90 -16.05 50.00
N GLU A 91 -14.48 -16.46 51.19
CA GLU A 91 -13.35 -15.93 51.92
C GLU A 91 -12.21 -15.67 50.92
N PRO A 92 -11.63 -14.46 50.87
CA PRO A 92 -10.58 -14.14 49.93
C PRO A 92 -9.43 -15.10 50.17
N GLU A 93 -9.30 -16.08 49.28
CA GLU A 93 -8.22 -17.04 49.24
C GLU A 93 -6.93 -16.22 49.24
N VAL A 94 -6.20 -16.26 50.36
CA VAL A 94 -4.91 -15.58 50.52
C VAL A 94 -3.96 -16.26 49.55
N VAL A 95 -3.90 -15.72 48.32
CA VAL A 95 -3.01 -16.20 47.28
C VAL A 95 -1.59 -15.92 47.76
N ASP A 96 -0.91 -16.99 48.17
CA ASP A 96 0.49 -16.96 48.59
C ASP A 96 1.35 -16.29 47.51
N PRO A 97 1.90 -15.08 47.77
CA PRO A 97 2.70 -14.33 46.79
C PRO A 97 3.87 -15.14 46.22
N SER A 98 4.41 -16.08 47.00
CA SER A 98 5.54 -16.92 46.61
C SER A 98 5.25 -17.91 45.49
N ARG A 99 3.99 -18.31 45.28
CA ARG A 99 3.62 -19.20 44.16
C ARG A 99 3.51 -18.45 42.83
N SER A 100 3.21 -17.15 42.87
CA SER A 100 3.07 -16.30 41.69
C SER A 100 4.44 -15.93 41.06
N THR A 101 5.47 -15.76 41.89
CA THR A 101 6.81 -15.34 41.45
C THR A 101 7.54 -16.45 40.68
N LYS A 102 7.43 -17.72 41.12
CA LYS A 102 8.02 -18.87 40.41
C LYS A 102 7.46 -19.01 38.98
N LYS A 103 6.13 -18.95 38.83
CA LYS A 103 5.48 -19.03 37.51
C LYS A 103 5.86 -17.85 36.61
N SER A 104 5.98 -16.65 37.17
CA SER A 104 6.43 -15.49 36.40
C SER A 104 7.88 -15.65 35.95
N ALA A 105 8.77 -16.18 36.79
CA ALA A 105 10.16 -16.39 36.41
C ALA A 105 10.30 -17.42 35.28
N GLU A 106 9.59 -18.54 35.37
CA GLU A 106 9.53 -19.55 34.31
C GLU A 106 9.00 -18.96 32.98
N ALA A 107 7.92 -18.17 33.04
CA ALA A 107 7.39 -17.50 31.86
C ALA A 107 8.39 -16.49 31.26
N CYS A 108 9.10 -15.72 32.09
CA CYS A 108 10.17 -14.83 31.62
C CYS A 108 11.25 -15.62 30.86
N THR A 109 11.72 -16.74 31.40
CA THR A 109 12.74 -17.58 30.74
C THR A 109 12.27 -18.10 29.39
N ILE A 110 11.01 -18.50 29.27
CA ILE A 110 10.42 -18.96 28.00
C ILE A 110 10.33 -17.79 27.00
N ILE A 111 9.84 -16.63 27.43
CA ILE A 111 9.74 -15.45 26.55
C ILE A 111 11.12 -15.04 26.05
N LEU A 112 12.11 -14.94 26.95
CA LEU A 112 13.47 -14.54 26.57
C LEU A 112 14.14 -15.57 25.65
N SER A 113 14.00 -16.87 25.92
CA SER A 113 14.67 -17.90 25.10
C SER A 113 14.14 -18.01 23.67
N THR A 114 12.93 -17.51 23.39
CA THR A 114 12.31 -17.53 22.06
C THR A 114 12.52 -16.24 21.25
N CYS A 115 12.96 -15.16 21.90
CA CYS A 115 13.15 -13.86 21.25
C CYS A 115 14.51 -13.76 20.52
N SER A 116 14.55 -12.92 19.49
CA SER A 116 15.81 -12.57 18.81
C SER A 116 16.72 -11.73 19.74
N GLN A 117 18.02 -11.72 19.47
CA GLN A 117 19.01 -10.99 20.30
C GLN A 117 18.69 -9.48 20.45
N GLN A 118 18.11 -8.86 19.43
CA GLN A 118 17.77 -7.43 19.46
C GLN A 118 16.62 -7.15 20.42
N VAL A 119 15.58 -8.00 20.41
CA VAL A 119 14.43 -7.88 21.31
C VAL A 119 14.82 -8.24 22.74
N LEU A 120 15.72 -9.20 22.91
CA LEU A 120 16.23 -9.63 24.22
C LEU A 120 16.82 -8.48 25.05
N ILE A 121 17.59 -7.59 24.41
CA ILE A 121 18.20 -6.43 25.10
C ILE A 121 17.12 -5.54 25.72
N LEU A 122 16.02 -5.31 24.99
CA LEU A 122 14.90 -4.48 25.45
C LEU A 122 14.07 -5.17 26.54
N LEU A 123 13.91 -6.50 26.47
CA LEU A 123 13.10 -7.26 27.43
C LEU A 123 13.83 -7.57 28.73
N ALA A 124 15.17 -7.62 28.72
CA ALA A 124 15.99 -7.96 29.89
C ALA A 124 15.81 -6.98 31.05
N GLU A 125 15.44 -5.72 30.77
CA GLU A 125 15.20 -4.70 31.79
C GLU A 125 13.87 -4.88 32.53
N LEU A 126 12.95 -5.69 32.00
CA LEU A 126 11.61 -5.90 32.57
C LEU A 126 11.60 -7.14 33.46
N PRO A 127 11.38 -7.00 34.79
CA PRO A 127 11.50 -8.12 35.73
C PRO A 127 10.27 -9.04 35.76
N THR A 128 9.17 -8.65 35.12
CA THR A 128 7.89 -9.39 35.15
C THR A 128 7.55 -9.94 33.77
N ALA A 129 7.02 -11.17 33.73
CA ALA A 129 6.62 -11.82 32.48
C ALA A 129 5.49 -11.04 31.79
N LYS A 130 4.60 -10.44 32.59
CA LYS A 130 3.53 -9.57 32.09
C LYS A 130 4.12 -8.34 31.37
N GLY A 131 5.09 -7.67 31.99
CA GLY A 131 5.77 -6.52 31.37
C GLY A 131 6.50 -6.92 30.09
N GLN A 132 7.23 -8.04 30.12
CA GLN A 132 7.91 -8.55 28.93
C GLN A 132 6.93 -8.88 27.80
N TRP A 133 5.79 -9.51 28.11
CA TRP A 133 4.76 -9.82 27.13
C TRP A 133 4.07 -8.57 26.56
N GLU A 134 3.81 -7.56 27.40
CA GLU A 134 3.25 -6.27 26.96
C GLU A 134 4.23 -5.52 26.04
N ALA A 135 5.51 -5.45 26.41
CA ALA A 135 6.55 -4.86 25.57
C ALA A 135 6.70 -5.62 24.24
N LEU A 136 6.69 -6.96 24.27
CA LEU A 136 6.72 -7.79 23.07
C LEU A 136 5.53 -7.47 22.15
N ARG A 137 4.31 -7.42 22.70
CA ARG A 137 3.11 -7.05 21.94
C ARG A 137 3.26 -5.67 21.30
N GLN A 138 3.81 -4.69 22.02
CA GLN A 138 4.00 -3.34 21.49
C GLN A 138 5.02 -3.31 20.35
N ILE A 139 6.16 -3.99 20.50
CA ILE A 139 7.20 -4.08 19.46
C ILE A 139 6.61 -4.71 18.20
N TYR A 140 6.01 -5.88 18.31
CA TYR A 140 5.46 -6.59 17.14
C TYR A 140 4.23 -5.91 16.55
N ALA A 141 3.41 -5.23 17.35
CA ALA A 141 2.31 -4.41 16.84
C ALA A 141 2.81 -3.22 16.01
N SER A 142 3.92 -2.59 16.42
CA SER A 142 4.52 -1.50 15.63
C SER A 142 5.08 -2.01 14.29
N VAL A 143 5.74 -3.17 14.31
CA VAL A 143 6.29 -3.81 13.10
C VAL A 143 5.18 -4.24 12.16
N SER A 144 4.10 -4.85 12.67
CA SER A 144 2.96 -5.23 11.83
C SER A 144 2.27 -4.01 11.21
N ALA A 145 2.11 -2.92 11.97
CA ALA A 145 1.55 -1.67 11.44
C ALA A 145 2.44 -1.03 10.36
N MET A 146 3.76 -1.03 10.55
CA MET A 146 4.70 -0.53 9.53
C MET A 146 4.67 -1.40 8.26
N ASN A 147 4.66 -2.72 8.42
CA ASN A 147 4.58 -3.66 7.31
C ASN A 147 3.28 -3.48 6.54
N LEU A 148 2.16 -3.34 7.24
CA LEU A 148 0.84 -3.07 6.65
C LEU A 148 0.82 -1.76 5.85
N ALA A 149 1.33 -0.69 6.43
CA ALA A 149 1.43 0.59 5.75
C ALA A 149 2.33 0.52 4.49
N SER A 150 3.41 -0.27 4.56
CA SER A 150 4.31 -0.51 3.43
C SER A 150 3.63 -1.31 2.32
N THR A 151 2.95 -2.42 2.63
CA THR A 151 2.27 -3.26 1.64
C THR A 151 1.06 -2.57 1.02
N LEU A 152 0.30 -1.79 1.78
CA LEU A 152 -0.76 -0.93 1.25
C LEU A 152 -0.22 0.13 0.30
N ARG A 153 0.94 0.72 0.63
CA ARG A 153 1.63 1.66 -0.27
C ARG A 153 2.10 0.96 -1.53
N GLU A 154 2.70 -0.23 -1.43
CA GLU A 154 3.11 -1.02 -2.59
C GLU A 154 1.94 -1.33 -3.51
N LEU A 155 0.80 -1.75 -2.95
CA LEU A 155 -0.42 -2.04 -3.71
C LEU A 155 -0.95 -0.78 -4.41
N SER A 156 -1.16 0.32 -3.67
CA SER A 156 -1.74 1.56 -4.21
C SER A 156 -0.83 2.26 -5.24
N SER A 157 0.48 2.13 -5.07
CA SER A 157 1.49 2.67 -5.98
C SER A 157 1.97 1.64 -7.01
N TYR A 158 1.35 0.46 -7.08
CA TYR A 158 1.78 -0.61 -7.97
C TYR A 158 1.85 -0.11 -9.41
N LYS A 159 3.04 -0.28 -9.98
CA LYS A 159 3.35 0.02 -11.37
C LYS A 159 4.00 -1.22 -11.94
N THR A 160 3.58 -1.62 -13.13
CA THR A 160 4.21 -2.73 -13.85
C THR A 160 5.68 -2.43 -14.03
N THR A 161 6.54 -3.31 -13.52
CA THR A 161 7.96 -3.22 -13.79
C THR A 161 8.19 -3.79 -15.17
N LEU A 162 8.58 -2.92 -16.10
CA LEU A 162 8.86 -3.27 -17.48
C LEU A 162 9.98 -4.33 -17.48
N GLY A 163 9.62 -5.61 -17.66
CA GLY A 163 10.54 -6.75 -17.70
C GLY A 163 10.08 -7.97 -16.88
N SER A 164 9.64 -7.80 -15.63
CA SER A 164 9.25 -8.94 -14.78
C SER A 164 7.76 -9.28 -14.91
N ASP A 165 6.92 -8.26 -15.10
CA ASP A 165 5.47 -8.38 -15.24
C ASP A 165 5.08 -8.48 -16.73
N SER A 166 5.52 -9.55 -17.39
CA SER A 166 5.43 -9.65 -18.87
C SER A 166 4.01 -9.90 -19.42
N ASN A 167 3.03 -10.27 -18.58
CA ASN A 167 1.68 -10.57 -19.01
C ASN A 167 0.61 -10.16 -17.99
N VAL A 168 -0.65 -10.13 -18.43
CA VAL A 168 -1.81 -9.77 -17.59
C VAL A 168 -1.93 -10.67 -16.35
N ILE A 169 -1.66 -11.97 -16.51
CA ILE A 169 -1.80 -12.97 -15.44
C ILE A 169 -0.79 -12.74 -14.31
N SER A 170 0.45 -12.41 -14.64
CA SER A 170 1.52 -12.12 -13.68
C SER A 170 1.18 -10.88 -12.86
N ILE A 171 0.68 -9.83 -13.51
CA ILE A 171 0.23 -8.61 -12.84
C ILE A 171 -0.91 -8.93 -11.86
N ALA A 172 -1.94 -9.64 -12.32
CA ALA A 172 -3.08 -10.01 -11.50
C ALA A 172 -2.68 -10.92 -10.32
N SER A 173 -1.76 -11.86 -10.55
CA SER A 173 -1.21 -12.75 -9.51
C SER A 173 -0.45 -11.96 -8.45
N LYS A 174 0.40 -11.01 -8.85
CA LYS A 174 1.14 -10.15 -7.92
C LYS A 174 0.22 -9.28 -7.07
N LEU A 175 -0.82 -8.68 -7.68
CA LEU A 175 -1.85 -7.93 -6.93
C LEU A 175 -2.62 -8.83 -5.96
N THR A 176 -2.90 -10.08 -6.34
CA THR A 176 -3.56 -11.06 -5.46
C THR A 176 -2.65 -11.47 -4.29
N SER A 177 -1.34 -11.63 -4.53
CA SER A 177 -0.37 -11.86 -3.44
C SER A 177 -0.35 -10.70 -2.46
N LEU A 178 -0.28 -9.46 -2.95
CA LEU A 178 -0.30 -8.27 -2.09
C LEU A 178 -1.58 -8.16 -1.26
N GLN A 179 -2.75 -8.41 -1.88
CA GLN A 179 -4.03 -8.44 -1.17
C GLN A 179 -4.06 -9.51 -0.06
N ARG A 180 -3.52 -10.71 -0.34
CA ARG A 180 -3.40 -11.79 0.64
C ARG A 180 -2.45 -11.42 1.78
N GLU A 181 -1.27 -10.89 1.47
CA GLU A 181 -0.29 -10.43 2.47
C GLU A 181 -0.88 -9.37 3.41
N ILE A 182 -1.67 -8.43 2.86
CA ILE A 182 -2.41 -7.46 3.68
C ILE A 182 -3.45 -8.16 4.56
N GLY A 183 -4.21 -9.12 4.02
CA GLY A 183 -5.21 -9.89 4.77
C GLY A 183 -4.61 -10.74 5.90
N GLU A 184 -3.40 -11.26 5.71
CA GLU A 184 -2.63 -12.00 6.72
C GLU A 184 -2.21 -11.10 7.90
N ILE A 185 -1.87 -9.83 7.63
CA ILE A 185 -1.54 -8.86 8.67
C ILE A 185 -2.82 -8.32 9.34
N SER A 186 -3.82 -7.95 8.54
CA SER A 186 -5.08 -7.36 9.01
C SER A 186 -6.24 -7.64 8.04
N ILE A 187 -7.15 -8.52 8.43
CA ILE A 187 -8.39 -8.83 7.70
C ILE A 187 -9.23 -7.57 7.47
N ARG A 188 -9.21 -6.62 8.41
CA ARG A 188 -10.05 -5.41 8.38
C ARG A 188 -9.58 -4.39 7.33
N GLU A 189 -8.30 -4.40 7.00
CA GLU A 189 -7.70 -3.54 5.98
C GLU A 189 -7.52 -4.24 4.63
N MET A 190 -8.09 -5.45 4.47
CA MET A 190 -8.00 -6.21 3.24
C MET A 190 -8.64 -5.41 2.07
N PRO A 191 -7.89 -5.16 0.99
CA PRO A 191 -8.41 -4.47 -0.19
C PRO A 191 -9.62 -5.19 -0.77
N SER A 192 -10.62 -4.42 -1.21
CA SER A 192 -11.74 -4.97 -1.97
C SER A 192 -11.31 -5.38 -3.38
N ASP A 193 -12.04 -6.32 -3.97
CA ASP A 193 -11.79 -6.71 -5.37
C ASP A 193 -11.97 -5.54 -6.34
N MET A 194 -12.84 -4.58 -6.01
CA MET A 194 -13.01 -3.34 -6.78
C MET A 194 -11.73 -2.50 -6.82
N LEU A 195 -11.06 -2.34 -5.67
CA LEU A 195 -9.79 -1.61 -5.60
C LEU A 195 -8.69 -2.34 -6.38
N LYS A 196 -8.61 -3.67 -6.25
CA LYS A 196 -7.69 -4.51 -7.03
C LYS A 196 -7.90 -4.32 -8.53
N THR A 197 -9.15 -4.37 -9.00
CA THR A 197 -9.51 -4.16 -10.41
C THR A 197 -9.12 -2.75 -10.89
N THR A 198 -9.35 -1.73 -10.07
CA THR A 198 -8.96 -0.35 -10.40
C THR A 198 -7.44 -0.21 -10.57
N ILE A 199 -6.66 -0.83 -9.68
CA ILE A 199 -5.20 -0.83 -9.76
C ILE A 199 -4.72 -1.64 -10.96
N LEU A 200 -5.35 -2.77 -11.25
CA LEU A 200 -5.08 -3.57 -12.45
C LEU A 200 -5.27 -2.75 -13.73
N PHE A 201 -6.38 -2.00 -13.86
CA PHE A 201 -6.60 -1.14 -15.03
C PHE A 201 -5.56 -0.04 -15.17
N LYS A 202 -5.19 0.59 -14.06
CA LYS A 202 -4.11 1.58 -14.03
C LYS A 202 -2.77 0.96 -14.46
N ALA A 203 -2.46 -0.25 -13.99
CA ALA A 203 -1.25 -0.98 -14.34
C ALA A 203 -1.23 -1.35 -15.84
N LEU A 204 -2.35 -1.87 -16.36
CA LEU A 204 -2.48 -2.28 -17.77
C LEU A 204 -2.40 -1.10 -18.75
N ARG A 205 -2.94 0.07 -18.38
CA ARG A 205 -2.80 1.31 -19.17
C ARG A 205 -1.34 1.74 -19.34
N VAL A 206 -0.51 1.51 -18.31
CA VAL A 206 0.93 1.81 -18.37
C VAL A 206 1.69 0.71 -19.11
N TYR A 207 1.26 -0.54 -18.95
CA TYR A 207 1.86 -1.70 -19.62
C TYR A 207 1.75 -1.59 -21.15
N ASN A 208 0.55 -1.35 -21.68
CA ASN A 208 0.34 -1.26 -23.13
C ASN A 208 -0.84 -0.33 -23.46
N SER A 209 -0.59 0.68 -24.30
CA SER A 209 -1.58 1.69 -24.71
C SER A 209 -2.79 1.11 -25.45
N GLU A 210 -2.64 -0.04 -26.11
CA GLU A 210 -3.73 -0.73 -26.82
C GLU A 210 -4.84 -1.21 -25.88
N PHE A 211 -4.53 -1.39 -24.59
CA PHE A 211 -5.55 -1.72 -23.59
C PHE A 211 -6.49 -0.54 -23.32
N HIS A 212 -6.13 0.70 -23.66
CA HIS A 212 -6.90 1.87 -23.25
C HIS A 212 -8.38 1.81 -23.70
N GLY A 213 -8.63 1.50 -24.98
CA GLY A 213 -9.99 1.38 -25.51
C GLY A 213 -10.80 0.25 -24.84
N PRO A 214 -10.34 -1.01 -24.91
CA PRO A 214 -11.04 -2.13 -24.28
C PRO A 214 -11.27 -1.98 -22.77
N LEU A 215 -10.31 -1.40 -22.04
CA LEU A 215 -10.47 -1.17 -20.60
C LEU A 215 -11.57 -0.16 -20.29
N VAL A 216 -11.70 0.92 -21.07
CA VAL A 216 -12.81 1.88 -20.91
C VAL A 216 -14.15 1.17 -21.12
N SER A 217 -14.26 0.30 -22.12
CA SER A 217 -15.48 -0.50 -22.34
C SER A 217 -15.80 -1.44 -21.17
N LEU A 218 -14.78 -2.05 -20.55
CA LEU A 218 -14.96 -2.92 -19.38
C LEU A 218 -15.35 -2.11 -18.13
N GLU A 219 -14.76 -0.92 -17.92
CA GLU A 219 -15.12 -0.01 -16.83
C GLU A 219 -16.59 0.43 -16.93
N LEU A 220 -17.06 0.75 -18.14
CA LEU A 220 -18.45 1.16 -18.39
C LEU A 220 -19.45 0.00 -18.31
N GLY A 221 -19.00 -1.24 -18.55
CA GLY A 221 -19.85 -2.43 -18.49
C GLY A 221 -20.39 -2.75 -17.09
N GLY A 222 -19.72 -2.25 -16.04
CA GLY A 222 -20.14 -2.39 -14.64
C GLY A 222 -20.02 -3.82 -14.08
N ASN A 223 -20.00 -3.92 -12.74
CA ASN A 223 -20.09 -5.14 -11.90
C ASN A 223 -19.45 -6.42 -12.46
N MET A 224 -18.25 -6.34 -13.01
CA MET A 224 -17.47 -7.53 -13.34
C MET A 224 -16.69 -7.99 -12.10
N THR A 225 -16.69 -9.31 -11.86
CA THR A 225 -15.79 -9.90 -10.86
C THR A 225 -14.34 -9.72 -11.31
N GLY A 226 -13.41 -9.61 -10.35
CA GLY A 226 -11.98 -9.44 -10.67
C GLY A 226 -11.46 -10.54 -11.61
N GLU A 227 -11.91 -11.77 -11.44
CA GLU A 227 -11.55 -12.90 -12.31
C GLU A 227 -12.07 -12.75 -13.73
N ALA A 228 -13.33 -12.30 -13.90
CA ALA A 228 -13.90 -12.06 -15.22
C ALA A 228 -13.15 -10.94 -15.95
N VAL A 229 -12.75 -9.89 -15.22
CA VAL A 229 -11.92 -8.81 -15.76
C VAL A 229 -10.57 -9.34 -16.25
N VAL A 230 -9.88 -10.14 -15.43
CA VAL A 230 -8.59 -10.74 -15.81
C VAL A 230 -8.76 -11.61 -17.06
N GLY A 231 -9.79 -12.46 -17.10
CA GLY A 231 -10.08 -13.31 -18.26
C GLY A 231 -10.28 -12.50 -19.55
N ARG A 232 -11.04 -11.40 -19.50
CA ARG A 232 -11.23 -10.50 -20.66
C ARG A 232 -9.94 -9.80 -21.07
N CYS A 233 -9.15 -9.33 -20.10
CA CYS A 233 -7.87 -8.69 -20.37
C CYS A 233 -6.86 -9.67 -20.99
N THR A 234 -6.84 -10.93 -20.55
CA THR A 234 -6.03 -11.98 -21.15
C THR A 234 -6.48 -12.33 -22.57
N GLU A 235 -7.78 -12.32 -22.85
CA GLU A 235 -8.28 -12.52 -24.22
C GLU A 235 -7.89 -11.36 -25.15
N ILE A 236 -7.99 -10.13 -24.66
CA ILE A 236 -7.48 -8.94 -25.37
C ILE A 236 -5.99 -9.09 -25.64
N GLU A 237 -5.20 -9.46 -24.63
CA GLU A 237 -3.76 -9.70 -24.76
C GLU A 237 -3.44 -10.73 -25.85
N ARG A 238 -4.19 -11.83 -25.92
CA ARG A 238 -4.04 -12.88 -26.96
C ARG A 238 -4.40 -12.38 -28.36
N SER A 239 -5.37 -11.48 -28.46
CA SER A 239 -5.81 -10.90 -29.73
C SER A 239 -4.83 -9.87 -30.30
N LEU A 240 -3.92 -9.34 -29.48
CA LEU A 240 -2.94 -8.37 -29.93
C LEU A 240 -1.91 -9.01 -30.87
N PRO A 241 -1.54 -8.34 -31.98
CA PRO A 241 -0.46 -8.79 -32.83
C PRO A 241 0.84 -8.97 -32.03
N LYS A 242 1.53 -10.11 -32.23
CA LYS A 242 2.81 -10.40 -31.57
C LYS A 242 3.84 -9.27 -31.74
N SER A 243 3.80 -8.56 -32.87
CA SER A 243 4.67 -7.41 -33.13
C SER A 243 4.47 -6.25 -32.15
N ILE A 244 3.25 -6.03 -31.63
CA ILE A 244 2.97 -5.00 -30.63
C ILE A 244 3.53 -5.44 -29.27
N ILE A 245 3.36 -6.71 -28.93
CA ILE A 245 3.87 -7.29 -27.68
C ILE A 245 5.39 -7.16 -27.63
N GLU A 246 6.09 -7.55 -28.70
CA GLU A 246 7.55 -7.45 -28.77
C GLU A 246 8.04 -6.00 -28.77
N LYS A 247 7.37 -5.08 -29.50
CA LYS A 247 7.69 -3.64 -29.43
C LYS A 247 7.54 -3.05 -28.02
N THR A 248 6.55 -3.54 -27.26
CA THR A 248 6.33 -3.10 -25.88
C THR A 248 7.45 -3.58 -24.97
N LYS A 249 7.92 -4.82 -25.16
CA LYS A 249 9.11 -5.36 -24.46
C LYS A 249 10.40 -4.63 -24.85
N GLU A 250 10.54 -4.24 -26.11
CA GLU A 250 11.71 -3.49 -26.59
C GLU A 250 11.76 -2.09 -25.98
N ARG A 251 10.65 -1.34 -26.04
CA ARG A 251 10.53 -0.02 -25.37
C ARG A 251 10.76 -0.12 -23.86
N ALA A 252 10.37 -1.24 -23.26
CA ALA A 252 10.65 -1.55 -21.86
C ALA A 252 12.15 -1.62 -21.57
N MET A 253 12.88 -2.39 -22.35
CA MET A 253 14.33 -2.50 -22.19
C MET A 253 15.02 -1.16 -22.47
N GLU A 254 14.64 -0.45 -23.53
CA GLU A 254 15.19 0.87 -23.85
C GLU A 254 14.97 1.90 -22.73
N ALA A 255 13.77 1.94 -22.13
CA ALA A 255 13.48 2.86 -21.04
C ALA A 255 14.32 2.57 -19.78
N THR A 256 14.67 1.31 -19.52
CA THR A 256 15.57 0.95 -18.41
C THR A 256 17.02 1.35 -18.70
N GLU A 257 17.47 1.20 -19.93
CA GLU A 257 18.82 1.60 -20.34
C GLU A 257 18.99 3.13 -20.40
N ALA A 258 17.96 3.84 -20.88
CA ALA A 258 17.96 5.30 -20.94
C ALA A 258 18.06 5.93 -19.55
N LYS A 259 17.38 5.34 -18.55
CA LYS A 259 17.55 5.74 -17.16
C LYS A 259 19.01 5.60 -16.75
N ALA A 260 19.64 4.45 -17.02
CA ALA A 260 21.01 4.13 -16.57
C ALA A 260 22.07 5.15 -17.05
N LYS A 261 21.79 5.92 -18.10
CA LYS A 261 22.70 6.92 -18.67
C LYS A 261 22.57 8.33 -18.07
N ILE A 262 21.63 8.58 -17.15
CA ILE A 262 21.43 9.90 -16.54
C ILE A 262 22.45 10.12 -15.41
N LYS A 263 23.23 11.21 -15.51
CA LYS A 263 24.14 11.65 -14.44
C LYS A 263 23.35 12.29 -13.30
N CYS A 264 23.72 11.97 -12.06
CA CYS A 264 23.15 12.64 -10.90
C CYS A 264 23.44 14.14 -10.93
N TYR A 265 22.40 14.97 -10.84
CA TYR A 265 22.56 16.44 -10.80
C TYR A 265 23.39 16.92 -9.61
N ASN A 266 23.39 16.19 -8.49
CA ASN A 266 24.07 16.61 -7.27
C ASN A 266 25.55 16.18 -7.21
N CYS A 267 25.94 15.05 -7.81
CA CYS A 267 27.31 14.54 -7.71
C CYS A 267 28.00 14.26 -9.06
N GLY A 268 27.30 14.41 -10.19
CA GLY A 268 27.83 14.16 -11.53
C GLY A 268 28.10 12.68 -11.86
N LYS A 269 27.96 11.76 -10.88
CA LYS A 269 28.16 10.33 -11.07
C LYS A 269 26.96 9.68 -11.76
N MET A 270 27.23 8.75 -12.67
CA MET A 270 26.22 7.92 -13.33
C MET A 270 25.58 6.97 -12.31
N GLY A 271 24.26 6.75 -12.40
CA GLY A 271 23.54 5.73 -11.60
C GLY A 271 23.08 6.15 -10.20
N HIS A 272 23.35 7.38 -9.75
CA HIS A 272 22.79 7.92 -8.50
C HIS A 272 21.45 8.63 -8.79
N TYR A 273 20.33 7.93 -8.66
CA TYR A 273 19.02 8.58 -8.71
C TYR A 273 18.65 9.12 -7.33
N LEU A 274 18.21 10.38 -7.29
CA LEU A 274 17.69 11.05 -6.09
C LEU A 274 16.38 10.44 -5.54
N GLY A 275 15.92 9.31 -6.07
CA GLY A 275 14.57 8.75 -5.81
C GLY A 275 14.42 7.85 -4.58
N GLU A 276 15.50 7.29 -4.02
CA GLU A 276 15.38 6.35 -2.88
C GLU A 276 15.97 6.87 -1.56
N TYR A 277 16.69 7.99 -1.56
CA TYR A 277 17.36 8.51 -0.36
C TYR A 277 16.57 9.57 0.44
N PHE A 278 15.37 9.97 0.00
CA PHE A 278 14.65 11.08 0.64
C PHE A 278 13.68 10.69 1.78
N MET A 279 13.54 9.41 2.14
CA MET A 279 12.58 9.02 3.18
C MET A 279 13.18 8.42 4.47
N TYR A 280 14.50 8.42 4.67
CA TYR A 280 15.11 7.85 5.89
C TYR A 280 15.98 8.80 6.72
N ARG A 281 16.04 10.10 6.40
CA ARG A 281 16.92 11.04 7.13
C ARG A 281 16.23 12.18 7.88
N VAL A 282 14.91 12.09 8.10
CA VAL A 282 14.16 13.08 8.90
C VAL A 282 13.65 12.50 10.23
N PHE A 283 13.94 11.23 10.55
CA PHE A 283 13.38 10.57 11.76
C PHE A 283 14.39 10.27 12.88
N LEU A 284 15.61 10.81 12.84
CA LEU A 284 16.63 10.55 13.87
C LEU A 284 17.23 11.81 14.52
N GLU A 285 16.63 12.99 14.31
CA GLU A 285 17.04 14.22 15.00
C GLU A 285 15.81 15.05 15.40
N THR A 286 14.98 14.49 16.28
CA THR A 286 14.10 15.20 17.24
C THR A 286 13.90 14.29 18.44
#